data_AF-A0A7R9MEI5-F1
#
_entry.id   AF-A0A7R9MEI5-F1
#
_cell.length_a   1.000
_cell.length_b   1.000
_cell.length_c   1.000
_cell.angle_alpha   90.00
_cell.angle_beta   90.00
_cell.angle_gamma   90.00
#
_symmetry.space_group_name_H-M   'P 1'
#
loop_
_entity.id
_entity.type
_entity.pdbx_description
1 polymer ?
#
loop_
_entity_poly.entity_id
_entity_poly.type
_entity_poly.pdbx_seq_one_letter_code
_entity_poly.pdbx_strand_id
1 'polypeptide(L)'
;SDDTRALPAFFDELDKNKQSLGVFSCGVNVSSMDDVFLKVIDTENNKKPVQPRKSIQLENGIHLNNNNGYNNNNEFKKFTEVQSQKVQSPRELTLLKLKALIAKRIHDMKRSTRTVVPIMSIAIGCVFAVLGLIETTVNSTNKTPNWELDMNTRAAGYAPELFGFYYQLEQLPESYGQYYMPEALRESVRAQEFKVDPTEKLLNDSIKDLNIYRERWLVGASLEKYRNRNVYIAWYNGEAHHSLPISVNILYNALLKKLVAESNSSLVRPEDVGISLHQQTFEHFNPHSAFLPFFGRVYNSIFIPFSVSFIAAFYVLFPTHERVSKAKLLQLMTGLSIRLYWLSNFIFDYALYLLYFSTMFLVFLIWDRVFQYGLYFSTISSTSESTHTFTTCPLD
;
A
#
# COMPACT_ATOMS: atom_id res chain seq x y z
N SER A 1 37.34 -24.08 20.43
CA SER A 1 38.03 -25.12 21.22
C SER A 1 39.11 -24.54 22.14
N ASP A 2 39.01 -23.27 22.55
CA ASP A 2 39.87 -22.69 23.59
C ASP A 2 39.18 -22.60 24.96
N ASP A 3 37.84 -22.44 25.00
CA ASP A 3 37.08 -22.36 26.26
C ASP A 3 37.13 -23.65 27.11
N THR A 4 37.30 -24.81 26.48
CA THR A 4 37.34 -26.10 27.19
C THR A 4 38.64 -26.27 28.01
N ARG A 5 39.70 -25.53 27.68
CA ARG A 5 41.00 -25.60 28.38
C ARG A 5 41.00 -24.81 29.69
N ALA A 6 40.07 -23.86 29.86
CA ALA A 6 39.94 -23.05 31.07
C ALA A 6 39.05 -23.70 32.15
N LEU A 7 38.24 -24.69 31.78
CA LEU A 7 37.34 -25.40 32.71
C LEU A 7 38.07 -26.08 33.89
N PRO A 8 39.21 -26.77 33.71
CA PRO A 8 39.94 -27.37 34.81
C PRO A 8 40.42 -26.32 35.83
N ALA A 9 41.01 -25.23 35.35
CA ALA A 9 41.48 -24.14 36.20
C ALA A 9 40.32 -23.46 36.96
N PHE A 10 39.16 -23.32 36.31
CA PHE A 10 37.94 -22.81 36.94
C PHE A 10 37.43 -23.73 38.06
N PHE A 11 37.40 -25.05 37.85
CA PHE A 11 36.98 -25.98 38.91
C PHE A 11 37.96 -26.04 40.07
N ASP A 12 39.26 -25.94 39.79
CA ASP A 12 40.30 -25.86 40.83
C ASP A 12 40.15 -24.60 41.69
N GLU A 13 39.80 -23.47 41.09
CA GLU A 13 39.56 -22.20 41.81
C GLU A 13 38.21 -22.21 42.55
N LEU A 14 37.19 -22.85 41.98
CA LEU A 14 35.89 -23.05 42.60
C LEU A 14 35.98 -23.93 43.86
N ASP A 15 36.74 -25.03 43.79
CA ASP A 15 36.95 -25.94 44.93
C ASP A 15 37.75 -25.26 46.05
N LYS A 16 38.75 -24.43 45.72
CA LYS A 16 39.50 -23.63 46.71
C LYS A 16 38.62 -22.62 47.44
N ASN A 17 37.67 -21.99 46.75
CA ASN A 17 36.79 -20.96 47.30
C ASN A 17 35.43 -21.48 47.77
N LYS A 18 35.23 -22.80 47.80
CA LYS A 18 33.94 -23.44 48.07
C LYS A 18 33.34 -23.07 49.43
N GLN A 19 34.20 -22.93 50.45
CA GLN A 19 33.78 -22.58 51.82
C GLN A 19 33.42 -21.09 51.98
N SER A 20 34.07 -20.18 51.24
CA SER A 20 33.74 -18.75 51.26
C SER A 20 32.50 -18.41 50.44
N LEU A 21 32.17 -19.25 49.44
CA LEU A 21 31.01 -19.10 48.56
C LEU A 21 29.74 -19.81 49.08
N GLY A 22 29.81 -20.56 50.19
CA GLY A 22 28.66 -21.27 50.75
C GLY A 22 28.15 -22.45 49.90
N VAL A 23 28.98 -23.00 49.01
CA VAL A 23 28.59 -24.07 48.07
C VAL A 23 28.91 -25.43 48.69
N PHE A 24 27.90 -26.23 49.05
CA PHE A 24 28.11 -27.53 49.73
C PHE A 24 28.70 -28.61 48.80
N SER A 25 28.26 -28.64 47.53
CA SER A 25 28.78 -29.55 46.50
C SER A 25 28.53 -28.99 45.11
N CYS A 26 29.53 -29.04 44.23
CA CYS A 26 29.37 -28.82 42.80
C CYS A 26 29.60 -30.17 42.09
N GLY A 27 28.75 -30.50 41.12
CA GLY A 27 28.90 -31.68 40.29
C GLY A 27 28.68 -31.31 38.84
N VAL A 28 29.65 -31.62 37.99
CA VAL A 28 29.54 -31.45 36.55
C VAL A 28 29.10 -32.78 35.98
N ASN A 29 27.90 -32.83 35.43
CA ASN A 29 27.42 -34.02 34.73
C ASN A 29 27.35 -33.72 33.24
N VAL A 30 28.43 -34.03 32.52
CA VAL A 30 28.37 -34.15 31.06
C VAL A 30 27.76 -35.52 30.77
N SER A 31 26.44 -35.61 30.88
CA SER A 31 25.70 -36.75 30.35
C SER A 31 25.23 -36.36 28.97
N SER A 32 25.80 -37.00 27.94
CA SER A 32 25.23 -36.90 26.61
C SER A 32 23.87 -37.60 26.60
N MET A 33 22.99 -37.21 25.69
CA MET A 33 21.68 -37.86 25.54
C MET A 33 21.83 -39.37 25.24
N ASP A 34 22.93 -39.75 24.60
CA ASP A 34 23.29 -41.13 24.29
C ASP A 34 23.67 -41.92 25.57
N ASP A 35 24.38 -41.29 26.52
CA ASP A 35 24.70 -41.91 27.83
C ASP A 35 23.44 -42.18 28.66
N VAL A 36 22.45 -41.29 28.58
CA VAL A 36 21.16 -41.48 29.24
C VAL A 36 20.40 -42.64 28.59
N PHE A 37 20.42 -42.74 27.25
CA PHE A 37 19.78 -43.83 26.51
C PHE A 37 20.43 -45.19 26.80
N LEU A 38 21.76 -45.29 26.78
CA LEU A 38 22.50 -46.51 27.12
C LEU A 38 22.18 -46.97 28.55
N LYS A 39 22.13 -46.04 29.50
CA LYS A 39 21.84 -46.37 30.90
C LYS A 39 20.40 -46.82 31.13
N VAL A 40 19.46 -46.34 30.31
CA VAL A 40 18.06 -46.81 30.30
C VAL A 40 17.96 -48.21 29.69
N ILE A 41 18.73 -48.51 28.63
CA ILE A 41 18.80 -49.85 28.04
C ILE A 41 19.47 -50.85 29.01
N ASP A 42 20.54 -50.45 29.69
CA ASP A 42 21.24 -51.27 30.69
C ASP A 42 20.39 -51.59 31.92
N THR A 43 19.43 -50.70 32.26
CA THR A 43 18.47 -50.93 33.33
C THR A 43 17.29 -51.81 32.90
N GLU A 44 16.92 -51.86 31.62
CA GLU A 44 15.94 -52.82 31.09
C GLU A 44 16.51 -54.25 31.00
N ASN A 45 17.80 -54.41 30.67
CA ASN A 45 18.43 -55.73 30.54
C ASN A 45 18.67 -56.43 31.90
N ASN A 46 18.79 -55.67 32.99
CA ASN A 46 18.90 -56.21 34.35
C ASN A 46 17.54 -56.19 35.06
N LYS A 47 16.76 -57.26 34.89
CA LYS A 47 15.50 -57.49 35.64
C LYS A 47 15.75 -57.60 37.15
N LYS A 48 15.86 -56.47 37.85
CA LYS A 48 15.62 -56.36 39.29
C LYS A 48 14.47 -55.39 39.54
N PRO A 49 13.57 -55.67 40.49
CA PRO A 49 12.39 -54.86 40.72
C PRO A 49 12.80 -53.45 41.18
N VAL A 50 12.26 -52.45 40.48
CA VAL A 50 12.46 -51.02 40.76
C VAL A 50 11.80 -50.67 42.08
N GLN A 51 12.59 -50.53 43.15
CA GLN A 51 12.18 -49.74 44.32
C GLN A 51 12.30 -48.25 43.98
N PRO A 52 11.40 -47.39 44.48
CA PRO A 52 11.52 -45.95 44.30
C PRO A 52 12.86 -45.48 44.88
N ARG A 53 13.63 -44.77 44.05
CA ARG A 53 14.98 -44.29 44.33
C ARG A 53 14.99 -43.46 45.63
N LYS A 54 15.44 -44.05 46.74
CA LYS A 54 16.01 -43.27 47.84
C LYS A 54 17.20 -42.49 47.28
N SER A 55 17.29 -41.22 47.63
CA SER A 55 18.44 -40.37 47.33
C SER A 55 19.74 -41.11 47.59
N ILE A 56 20.67 -41.01 46.64
CA ILE A 56 22.00 -41.59 46.67
C ILE A 56 22.64 -41.30 48.04
N GLN A 57 22.84 -42.36 48.83
CA GLN A 57 23.80 -42.35 49.92
C GLN A 57 25.19 -42.34 49.28
N LEU A 58 25.97 -41.29 49.54
CA LEU A 58 27.42 -41.33 49.35
C LEU A 58 27.95 -42.37 50.34
N GLU A 59 28.31 -43.55 49.85
CA GLU A 59 29.07 -44.53 50.61
C GLU A 59 30.52 -44.47 50.12
N ASN A 60 31.35 -43.74 50.88
CA ASN A 60 32.73 -44.11 51.23
C ASN A 60 33.39 -42.98 52.04
N GLY A 61 33.33 -43.13 53.37
CA GLY A 61 34.39 -42.83 54.34
C GLY A 61 34.93 -41.41 54.45
N ILE A 62 34.48 -40.69 55.49
CA ILE A 62 35.31 -40.26 56.64
C ILE A 62 34.34 -40.08 57.82
N HIS A 63 34.52 -40.90 58.86
CA HIS A 63 33.92 -40.66 60.17
C HIS A 63 34.52 -39.39 60.77
N LEU A 64 33.73 -38.33 60.89
CA LEU A 64 34.00 -37.26 61.85
C LEU A 64 32.75 -37.04 62.71
N ASN A 65 33.04 -37.06 64.00
CA ASN A 65 32.13 -37.11 65.13
C ASN A 65 31.12 -35.95 65.14
N ASN A 66 29.87 -36.28 65.40
CA ASN A 66 28.79 -35.33 65.66
C ASN A 66 29.08 -34.58 66.96
N ASN A 67 29.15 -33.26 66.89
CA ASN A 67 28.65 -32.35 67.92
C ASN A 67 28.66 -30.93 67.37
N ASN A 68 27.51 -30.49 66.83
CA ASN A 68 26.89 -29.18 67.06
C ASN A 68 25.77 -28.99 66.04
N GLY A 69 24.58 -28.74 66.55
CA GLY A 69 23.36 -28.67 65.76
C GLY A 69 23.32 -27.46 64.84
N TYR A 70 22.62 -27.61 63.71
CA TYR A 70 21.80 -26.56 63.12
C TYR A 70 20.69 -27.19 62.27
N ASN A 71 19.49 -26.67 62.46
CA ASN A 71 18.20 -27.21 62.07
C ASN A 71 17.88 -26.93 60.58
N ASN A 72 18.59 -27.55 59.63
CA ASN A 72 18.38 -27.26 58.18
C ASN A 72 17.46 -28.26 57.44
N ASN A 73 16.88 -29.25 58.13
CA ASN A 73 16.03 -30.26 57.50
C ASN A 73 14.64 -29.73 57.09
N ASN A 74 14.22 -28.56 57.59
CA ASN A 74 12.90 -28.00 57.30
C ASN A 74 12.86 -27.18 56.00
N GLU A 75 13.97 -26.53 55.59
CA GLU A 75 14.03 -25.82 54.31
C GLU A 75 14.13 -26.80 53.13
N PHE A 76 14.92 -27.87 53.26
CA PHE A 76 15.05 -28.88 52.20
C PHE A 76 13.74 -29.64 51.94
N LYS A 77 12.96 -29.93 52.99
CA LYS A 77 11.61 -30.49 52.84
C LYS A 77 10.65 -29.54 52.13
N LYS A 78 10.70 -28.24 52.44
CA LYS A 78 9.85 -27.22 51.82
C LYS A 78 10.13 -27.05 50.33
N PHE A 79 11.39 -27.19 49.89
CA PHE A 79 11.75 -27.17 48.47
C PHE A 79 11.39 -28.47 47.73
N THR A 80 11.42 -29.63 48.41
CA THR A 80 11.09 -30.92 47.78
C THR A 80 9.57 -31.15 47.68
N GLU A 81 8.77 -30.64 48.64
CA GLU A 81 7.31 -30.72 48.61
C GLU A 81 6.66 -29.84 47.54
N VAL A 82 7.29 -28.72 47.16
CA VAL A 82 6.76 -27.81 46.13
C VAL A 82 6.77 -28.44 44.73
N GLN A 83 7.52 -29.52 44.49
CA GLN A 83 7.69 -30.11 43.17
C GLN A 83 6.91 -31.40 42.89
N SER A 84 6.01 -31.84 43.78
CA SER A 84 5.25 -33.08 43.54
C SER A 84 3.81 -33.05 44.07
N GLN A 85 3.06 -32.01 43.75
CA GLN A 85 1.59 -32.08 43.86
C GLN A 85 1.08 -32.99 42.72
N LYS A 86 0.84 -34.27 43.07
CA LYS A 86 0.40 -35.31 42.14
C LYS A 86 -1.02 -34.99 41.65
N VAL A 87 -1.14 -34.27 40.53
CA VAL A 87 -2.43 -33.96 39.88
C VAL A 87 -3.12 -35.27 39.54
N GLN A 88 -4.31 -35.49 40.11
CA GLN A 88 -4.98 -36.79 40.13
C GLN A 88 -5.77 -37.09 38.85
N SER A 89 -6.11 -36.09 38.04
CA SER A 89 -6.90 -36.30 36.82
C SER A 89 -6.09 -36.17 35.52
N PRO A 90 -6.27 -37.09 34.54
CA PRO A 90 -5.59 -37.01 33.25
C PRO A 90 -5.92 -35.73 32.46
N ARG A 91 -7.14 -35.21 32.60
CA ARG A 91 -7.62 -34.02 31.89
C ARG A 91 -7.00 -32.74 32.43
N GLU A 92 -6.94 -32.58 33.75
CA GLU A 92 -6.26 -31.42 34.36
C GLU A 92 -4.77 -31.41 34.02
N LEU A 93 -4.12 -32.58 33.96
CA LEU A 93 -2.73 -32.69 33.54
C LEU A 93 -2.55 -32.20 32.09
N THR A 94 -3.46 -32.54 31.17
CA THR A 94 -3.39 -32.06 29.78
C THR A 94 -3.59 -30.55 29.68
N LEU A 95 -4.50 -29.98 30.48
CA LEU A 95 -4.78 -28.54 30.50
C LEU A 95 -3.61 -27.78 31.13
N LEU A 96 -3.02 -28.29 32.20
CA LEU A 96 -1.82 -27.74 32.81
C LEU A 96 -0.65 -27.72 31.82
N LYS A 97 -0.44 -28.81 31.08
CA LYS A 97 0.56 -28.89 30.00
C LYS A 97 0.29 -27.86 28.90
N LEU A 98 -0.96 -27.71 28.47
CA LEU A 98 -1.36 -26.73 27.45
C LEU A 98 -1.14 -25.29 27.94
N LYS A 99 -1.51 -24.97 29.18
CA LYS A 99 -1.27 -23.66 29.80
C LYS A 99 0.23 -23.36 29.87
N ALA A 100 1.05 -24.34 30.24
CA ALA A 100 2.50 -24.18 30.29
C ALA A 100 3.10 -23.92 28.90
N LEU A 101 2.62 -24.59 27.85
CA LEU A 101 3.07 -24.36 26.47
C LEU A 101 2.70 -22.97 25.95
N ILE A 102 1.48 -22.49 26.24
CA ILE A 102 1.05 -21.13 25.89
C ILE A 102 1.89 -20.09 26.65
N ALA A 103 2.08 -20.29 27.96
CA ALA A 103 2.89 -19.39 28.77
C ALA A 103 4.35 -19.33 28.28
N LYS A 104 4.92 -20.47 27.87
CA LYS A 104 6.24 -20.54 27.23
C LYS A 104 6.28 -19.67 25.97
N ARG A 105 5.25 -19.77 25.12
CA ARG A 105 5.20 -19.03 23.87
C ARG A 105 5.07 -17.52 24.08
N ILE A 106 4.30 -17.09 25.08
CA ILE A 106 4.23 -15.68 25.52
C ILE A 106 5.61 -15.19 25.97
N HIS A 107 6.31 -16.00 26.78
CA HIS A 107 7.63 -15.64 27.27
C HIS A 107 8.65 -15.52 26.14
N ASP A 108 8.64 -16.45 25.18
CA ASP A 108 9.49 -16.38 23.99
C ASP A 108 9.17 -15.17 23.13
N MET A 109 7.88 -14.84 22.93
CA MET A 109 7.47 -13.64 22.19
C MET A 109 7.92 -12.35 22.90
N LYS A 110 7.85 -12.32 24.24
CA LYS A 110 8.35 -11.18 25.04
C LYS A 110 9.88 -11.07 24.98
N ARG A 111 10.58 -12.20 24.91
CA ARG A 111 12.04 -12.25 24.79
C ARG A 111 12.52 -11.90 23.38
N SER A 112 11.80 -12.32 22.34
CA SER A 112 12.13 -12.03 20.93
C SER A 112 11.42 -10.80 20.36
N THR A 113 11.03 -9.86 21.22
CA THR A 113 10.39 -8.59 20.81
C THR A 113 11.18 -7.85 19.73
N ARG A 114 12.52 -7.93 19.76
CA ARG A 114 13.41 -7.34 18.75
C ARG A 114 13.15 -7.85 17.32
N THR A 115 12.65 -9.07 17.14
CA THR A 115 12.33 -9.63 15.81
C THR A 115 10.83 -9.59 15.51
N VAL A 116 9.98 -9.76 16.52
CA VAL A 116 8.52 -9.74 16.38
C VAL A 116 8.01 -8.35 16.00
N VAL A 117 8.49 -7.30 16.69
CA VAL A 117 8.01 -5.93 16.51
C VAL A 117 8.25 -5.41 15.08
N PRO A 118 9.44 -5.57 14.48
CA PRO A 118 9.66 -5.18 13.09
C PRO A 118 8.71 -5.86 12.10
N ILE A 119 8.50 -7.17 12.21
CA ILE A 119 7.63 -7.92 11.29
C ILE A 119 6.19 -7.42 11.38
N MET A 120 5.67 -7.23 12.60
CA MET A 120 4.33 -6.68 12.82
C MET A 120 4.22 -5.23 12.32
N SER A 121 5.26 -4.42 12.52
CA SER A 121 5.30 -3.04 12.07
C SER A 121 5.33 -2.91 10.54
N ILE A 122 6.01 -3.82 9.83
CA ILE A 122 6.01 -3.85 8.36
C ILE A 122 4.61 -4.15 7.83
N ALA A 123 3.93 -5.17 8.39
CA ALA A 123 2.56 -5.49 8.00
C ALA A 123 1.61 -4.31 8.23
N ILE A 124 1.69 -3.67 9.40
CA ILE A 124 0.88 -2.47 9.71
C ILE A 124 1.25 -1.30 8.77
N GLY A 125 2.53 -1.11 8.47
CA GLY A 125 3.03 -0.08 7.56
C GLY A 125 2.52 -0.25 6.13
N CYS A 126 2.39 -1.48 5.64
CA CYS A 126 1.76 -1.76 4.34
C CYS A 126 0.30 -1.30 4.30
N VAL A 127 -0.45 -1.47 5.39
CA VAL A 127 -1.84 -0.98 5.49
C VAL A 127 -1.88 0.56 5.46
N PHE A 128 -1.01 1.23 6.21
CA PHE A 128 -0.93 2.69 6.18
C PHE A 128 -0.53 3.25 4.81
N ALA A 129 0.38 2.59 4.10
CA ALA A 129 0.78 3.00 2.75
C ALA A 129 -0.42 2.99 1.79
N VAL A 130 -1.28 1.95 1.86
CA VAL A 130 -2.51 1.88 1.07
C VAL A 130 -3.46 3.02 1.40
N LEU A 131 -3.70 3.26 2.69
CA LEU A 131 -4.58 4.32 3.14
C LEU A 131 -4.10 5.70 2.70
N GLY A 132 -2.80 5.97 2.80
CA GLY A 132 -2.19 7.22 2.30
C GLY A 132 -2.27 7.36 0.77
N LEU A 133 -2.15 6.26 0.03
CA LEU A 133 -2.35 6.27 -1.42
C LEU A 133 -3.81 6.58 -1.78
N ILE A 134 -4.78 6.02 -1.05
CA ILE A 134 -6.19 6.33 -1.28
C ILE A 134 -6.46 7.81 -0.96
N GLU A 135 -5.95 8.33 0.15
CA GLU A 135 -6.12 9.74 0.50
C GLU A 135 -5.52 10.68 -0.56
N THR A 136 -4.29 10.42 -1.02
CA THR A 136 -3.67 11.24 -2.07
C THR A 136 -4.49 11.20 -3.35
N THR A 137 -5.05 10.04 -3.72
CA THR A 137 -5.93 9.95 -4.88
C THR A 137 -7.19 10.79 -4.72
N VAL A 138 -7.89 10.72 -3.58
CA VAL A 138 -9.14 11.47 -3.39
C VAL A 138 -8.89 12.98 -3.28
N ASN A 139 -7.82 13.37 -2.59
CA ASN A 139 -7.44 14.78 -2.48
C ASN A 139 -7.06 15.39 -3.84
N SER A 140 -6.51 14.60 -4.77
CA SER A 140 -6.24 15.06 -6.13
C SER A 140 -7.54 15.30 -6.92
N THR A 141 -8.58 14.47 -6.73
CA THR A 141 -9.88 14.66 -7.40
C THR A 141 -10.63 15.90 -6.92
N ASN A 142 -10.67 16.15 -5.62
CA ASN A 142 -11.47 17.23 -5.03
C ASN A 142 -10.85 18.63 -5.22
N LYS A 143 -9.58 18.70 -5.65
CA LYS A 143 -8.83 19.96 -5.81
C LYS A 143 -8.68 20.42 -7.25
N THR A 144 -9.21 19.72 -8.24
CA THR A 144 -9.21 20.27 -9.61
C THR A 144 -10.25 21.39 -9.67
N PRO A 145 -9.84 22.67 -9.76
CA PRO A 145 -10.80 23.73 -10.00
C PRO A 145 -11.51 23.44 -11.31
N ASN A 146 -12.71 23.99 -11.47
CA ASN A 146 -13.40 24.05 -12.73
C ASN A 146 -12.49 24.85 -13.69
N TRP A 147 -11.57 24.18 -14.38
CA TRP A 147 -10.77 24.82 -15.42
C TRP A 147 -11.73 25.12 -16.56
N GLU A 148 -12.30 26.32 -16.53
CA GLU A 148 -12.78 27.00 -17.72
C GLU A 148 -11.52 27.29 -18.54
N LEU A 149 -11.16 26.36 -19.42
CA LEU A 149 -10.19 26.61 -20.45
C LEU A 149 -10.83 27.61 -21.40
N ASP A 150 -10.33 28.84 -21.35
CA ASP A 150 -10.67 29.85 -22.33
C ASP A 150 -10.20 29.37 -23.71
N MET A 151 -11.15 29.05 -24.60
CA MET A 151 -10.91 28.47 -25.93
C MET A 151 -10.42 29.52 -26.94
N ASN A 152 -9.50 30.38 -26.50
CA ASN A 152 -8.87 31.40 -27.30
C ASN A 152 -7.59 30.86 -27.96
N THR A 153 -7.26 31.36 -29.15
CA THR A 153 -6.00 31.02 -29.85
C THR A 153 -4.74 31.22 -29.00
N ARG A 154 -4.75 32.17 -28.06
CA ARG A 154 -3.65 32.42 -27.12
C ARG A 154 -3.45 31.29 -26.12
N ALA A 155 -4.53 30.57 -25.77
CA ALA A 155 -4.46 29.38 -24.93
C ALA A 155 -4.09 28.12 -25.75
N ALA A 156 -4.38 28.13 -27.06
CA ALA A 156 -4.05 27.04 -27.97
C ALA A 156 -2.63 27.13 -28.56
N GLY A 157 -2.08 28.34 -28.70
CA GLY A 157 -0.80 28.62 -29.34
C GLY A 157 0.38 28.62 -28.36
N TYR A 158 1.57 28.31 -28.87
CA TYR A 158 2.82 28.25 -28.09
C TYR A 158 3.62 29.55 -28.12
N ALA A 159 3.20 30.54 -28.93
CA ALA A 159 3.91 31.77 -29.18
C ALA A 159 3.03 33.02 -28.97
N PRO A 160 3.62 34.18 -28.62
CA PRO A 160 2.90 35.44 -28.44
C PRO A 160 2.35 36.03 -29.75
N GLU A 161 2.95 35.65 -30.88
CA GLU A 161 2.48 36.03 -32.22
C GLU A 161 2.09 34.77 -32.99
N LEU A 162 0.83 34.71 -33.43
CA LEU A 162 0.27 33.60 -34.18
C LEU A 162 -0.01 34.03 -35.61
N PHE A 163 0.35 33.18 -36.56
CA PHE A 163 0.14 33.35 -37.98
C PHE A 163 -0.98 32.46 -38.47
N GLY A 164 -1.75 33.02 -39.38
CA GLY A 164 -2.67 32.26 -40.20
C GLY A 164 -2.57 32.67 -41.64
N PHE A 165 -3.23 31.91 -42.50
CA PHE A 165 -3.31 32.25 -43.91
C PHE A 165 -4.72 32.07 -44.43
N TYR A 166 -5.01 32.75 -45.53
CA TYR A 166 -6.08 32.33 -46.41
C TYR A 166 -5.56 32.17 -47.83
N TYR A 167 -6.10 31.20 -48.54
CA TYR A 167 -5.75 30.90 -49.92
C TYR A 167 -7.01 30.89 -50.77
N GLN A 168 -6.97 31.63 -51.86
CA GLN A 168 -8.05 31.70 -52.83
C GLN A 168 -7.48 31.48 -54.21
N LEU A 169 -8.07 30.52 -54.94
CA LEU A 169 -7.71 30.31 -56.33
C LEU A 169 -8.17 31.51 -57.17
N GLU A 170 -7.26 32.07 -57.96
CA GLU A 170 -7.36 33.35 -58.70
C GLU A 170 -8.58 33.47 -59.65
N GLN A 171 -9.29 32.37 -59.89
CA GLN A 171 -10.46 32.28 -60.77
C GLN A 171 -11.81 32.54 -60.06
N LEU A 172 -11.83 32.80 -58.75
CA LEU A 172 -13.05 32.99 -57.96
C LEU A 172 -13.34 34.48 -57.73
N PRO A 173 -14.50 35.01 -58.15
CA PRO A 173 -14.86 36.43 -58.02
C PRO A 173 -15.29 36.86 -56.60
N GLU A 174 -15.54 35.92 -55.69
CA GLU A 174 -15.96 36.20 -54.31
C GLU A 174 -14.74 36.23 -53.37
N SER A 175 -14.35 37.41 -52.89
CA SER A 175 -13.23 37.54 -51.94
C SER A 175 -13.65 37.10 -50.53
N TYR A 176 -13.58 35.79 -50.27
CA TYR A 176 -13.81 35.22 -48.93
C TYR A 176 -12.82 35.78 -47.89
N GLY A 177 -11.63 36.19 -48.33
CA GLY A 177 -10.60 36.81 -47.49
C GLY A 177 -11.08 38.05 -46.71
N GLN A 178 -12.01 38.83 -47.26
CA GLN A 178 -12.54 40.04 -46.61
C GLN A 178 -13.25 39.74 -45.28
N TYR A 179 -13.85 38.56 -45.15
CA TYR A 179 -14.56 38.14 -43.92
C TYR A 179 -13.67 37.32 -42.98
N TYR A 180 -12.71 36.58 -43.53
CA TYR A 180 -11.81 35.74 -42.74
C TYR A 180 -10.72 36.53 -42.01
N MET A 181 -10.09 37.51 -42.67
CA MET A 181 -9.04 38.34 -42.06
C MET A 181 -9.47 39.03 -40.75
N PRO A 182 -10.64 39.70 -40.67
CA PRO A 182 -11.06 40.34 -39.42
C PRO A 182 -11.42 39.33 -38.32
N GLU A 183 -11.95 38.15 -38.66
CA GLU A 183 -12.25 37.12 -37.66
C GLU A 183 -10.99 36.47 -37.10
N ALA A 184 -10.00 36.20 -37.96
CA ALA A 184 -8.69 35.74 -37.51
C ALA A 184 -8.01 36.77 -36.58
N LEU A 185 -8.13 38.07 -36.89
CA LEU A 185 -7.58 39.14 -36.05
C LEU A 185 -8.30 39.27 -34.69
N ARG A 186 -9.61 39.03 -34.65
CA ARG A 186 -10.41 38.98 -33.41
C ARG A 186 -9.88 37.92 -32.46
N GLU A 187 -9.48 36.78 -33.02
CA GLU A 187 -8.80 35.70 -32.34
C GLU A 187 -7.28 35.93 -32.26
N SER A 188 -6.76 37.16 -32.32
CA SER A 188 -5.32 37.48 -32.20
C SER A 188 -4.37 36.76 -33.19
N VAL A 189 -4.89 36.24 -34.30
CA VAL A 189 -4.10 35.61 -35.37
C VAL A 189 -3.87 36.59 -36.52
N ARG A 190 -2.61 36.79 -36.90
CA ARG A 190 -2.26 37.60 -38.08
C ARG A 190 -2.42 36.75 -39.35
N ALA A 191 -3.54 36.92 -40.05
CA ALA A 191 -3.80 36.26 -41.32
C ALA A 191 -3.10 36.95 -42.51
N GLN A 192 -2.49 36.17 -43.40
CA GLN A 192 -1.89 36.65 -44.66
C GLN A 192 -2.52 35.94 -45.87
N GLU A 193 -2.55 36.63 -47.02
CA GLU A 193 -3.01 36.03 -48.27
C GLU A 193 -1.88 35.21 -48.91
N PHE A 194 -2.17 33.95 -49.25
CA PHE A 194 -1.29 33.12 -50.04
C PHE A 194 -1.77 33.11 -51.50
N LYS A 195 -0.85 33.42 -52.42
CA LYS A 195 -1.08 33.36 -53.88
C LYS A 195 -0.60 32.05 -54.50
N VAL A 196 0.28 31.34 -53.79
CA VAL A 196 0.85 30.03 -54.17
C VAL A 196 0.17 28.95 -53.34
N ASP A 197 0.21 27.70 -53.81
CA ASP A 197 -0.29 26.55 -53.05
C ASP A 197 0.20 26.59 -51.59
N PRO A 198 -0.70 26.59 -50.60
CA PRO A 198 -0.34 26.67 -49.19
C PRO A 198 0.63 25.57 -48.75
N THR A 199 0.49 24.37 -49.32
CA THR A 199 1.32 23.22 -48.95
C THR A 199 2.79 23.48 -49.27
N GLU A 200 3.09 23.93 -50.50
CA GLU A 200 4.45 24.24 -50.92
C GLU A 200 5.05 25.41 -50.14
N LYS A 201 4.24 26.45 -49.88
CA LYS A 201 4.69 27.63 -49.16
C LYS A 201 5.04 27.30 -47.70
N LEU A 202 4.16 26.58 -47.00
CA LEU A 202 4.38 26.14 -45.63
C LEU A 202 5.54 25.15 -45.55
N LEU A 203 5.69 24.25 -46.54
CA LEU A 203 6.82 23.33 -46.60
C LEU A 203 8.16 24.09 -46.72
N ASN A 204 8.25 25.08 -47.61
CA ASN A 204 9.46 25.90 -47.75
C ASN A 204 9.78 26.69 -46.48
N ASP A 205 8.76 27.23 -45.80
CA ASP A 205 8.95 27.95 -44.54
C ASP A 205 9.34 27.00 -43.39
N SER A 206 8.87 25.75 -43.41
CA SER A 206 9.28 24.71 -42.44
C SER A 206 10.74 24.24 -42.63
N ILE A 207 11.24 24.22 -43.88
CA ILE A 207 12.64 23.89 -44.18
C ILE A 207 13.59 24.98 -43.69
N LYS A 208 13.16 26.25 -43.75
CA LYS A 208 13.94 27.37 -43.22
C LYS A 208 14.00 27.35 -41.71
N ASP A 209 12.83 27.31 -41.06
CA ASP A 209 12.71 27.35 -39.61
C ASP A 209 11.54 26.48 -39.12
N LEU A 210 11.86 25.25 -38.71
CA LEU A 210 10.85 24.30 -38.22
C LEU A 210 10.11 24.80 -36.97
N ASN A 211 10.82 25.48 -36.06
CA ASN A 211 10.22 25.98 -34.81
C ASN A 211 9.18 27.08 -35.09
N ILE A 212 9.46 27.97 -36.03
CA ILE A 212 8.51 29.02 -36.44
C ILE A 212 7.27 28.38 -37.06
N TYR A 213 7.46 27.37 -37.91
CA TYR A 213 6.37 26.59 -38.48
C TYR A 213 5.50 25.94 -37.38
N ARG A 214 6.10 25.22 -36.44
CA ARG A 214 5.38 24.48 -35.40
C ARG A 214 4.69 25.36 -34.36
N GLU A 215 5.31 26.47 -33.95
CA GLU A 215 4.82 27.27 -32.82
C GLU A 215 3.95 28.46 -33.23
N ARG A 216 4.19 29.05 -34.41
CA ARG A 216 3.52 30.28 -34.82
C ARG A 216 2.39 30.05 -35.83
N TRP A 217 2.50 29.10 -36.74
CA TRP A 217 1.42 28.82 -37.69
C TRP A 217 0.35 27.95 -37.03
N LEU A 218 -0.86 28.49 -36.86
CA LEU A 218 -1.91 27.83 -36.07
C LEU A 218 -3.14 27.44 -36.90
N VAL A 219 -3.65 28.37 -37.70
CA VAL A 219 -4.92 28.22 -38.44
C VAL A 219 -4.80 28.73 -39.87
N GLY A 220 -5.59 28.19 -40.78
CA GLY A 220 -5.67 28.70 -42.15
C GLY A 220 -6.99 28.33 -42.81
N ALA A 221 -7.31 28.97 -43.92
CA ALA A 221 -8.50 28.65 -44.71
C ALA A 221 -8.17 28.63 -46.20
N SER A 222 -8.58 27.60 -46.93
CA SER A 222 -8.52 27.60 -48.40
C SER A 222 -9.93 27.51 -49.01
N LEU A 223 -10.10 28.22 -50.12
CA LEU A 223 -11.29 28.15 -50.95
C LEU A 223 -10.92 27.46 -52.28
N GLU A 224 -11.49 26.28 -52.47
CA GLU A 224 -11.25 25.44 -53.65
C GLU A 224 -12.56 25.18 -54.38
N LYS A 225 -12.49 24.96 -55.71
CA LYS A 225 -13.66 24.65 -56.53
C LYS A 225 -13.59 23.19 -56.98
N TYR A 226 -14.48 22.35 -56.45
CA TYR A 226 -14.56 20.94 -56.82
C TYR A 226 -15.89 20.64 -57.52
N ARG A 227 -15.83 20.13 -58.77
CA ARG A 227 -17.02 19.76 -59.58
C ARG A 227 -18.13 20.83 -59.57
N ASN A 228 -17.75 22.09 -59.73
CA ASN A 228 -18.63 23.26 -59.72
C ASN A 228 -19.28 23.63 -58.38
N ARG A 229 -18.78 23.10 -57.27
CA ARG A 229 -19.14 23.52 -55.90
C ARG A 229 -17.94 24.19 -55.23
N ASN A 230 -18.22 25.23 -54.45
CA ASN A 230 -17.22 25.88 -53.61
C ASN A 230 -17.02 25.03 -52.35
N VAL A 231 -15.78 24.63 -52.10
CA VAL A 231 -15.36 23.85 -50.93
C VAL A 231 -14.48 24.76 -50.08
N TYR A 232 -14.90 24.95 -48.84
CA TYR A 232 -14.14 25.68 -47.83
C TYR A 232 -13.39 24.67 -46.97
N ILE A 233 -12.08 24.82 -46.85
CA ILE A 233 -11.21 23.92 -46.12
C ILE A 233 -10.57 24.69 -44.97
N ALA A 234 -10.73 24.18 -43.74
CA ALA A 234 -10.07 24.70 -42.55
C ALA A 234 -8.75 23.96 -42.34
N TRP A 235 -7.65 24.71 -42.28
CA TRP A 235 -6.32 24.21 -41.95
C TRP A 235 -6.07 24.45 -40.46
N TYR A 236 -5.48 23.47 -39.79
CA TYR A 236 -5.15 23.55 -38.38
C TYR A 236 -3.80 22.91 -38.12
N ASN A 237 -3.12 23.38 -37.08
CA ASN A 237 -1.85 22.81 -36.64
C ASN A 237 -2.09 21.68 -35.62
N GLY A 238 -1.76 20.45 -36.00
CA GLY A 238 -1.94 19.27 -35.15
C GLY A 238 -1.09 19.24 -33.87
N GLU A 239 -0.07 20.09 -33.75
CA GLU A 239 0.73 20.20 -32.52
C GLU A 239 -0.07 20.89 -31.40
N ALA A 240 -0.90 21.87 -31.75
CA ALA A 240 -1.69 22.64 -30.80
C ALA A 240 -3.02 21.95 -30.47
N HIS A 241 -3.22 21.58 -29.21
CA HIS A 241 -4.35 20.75 -28.75
C HIS A 241 -5.75 21.27 -29.15
N HIS A 242 -5.95 22.59 -29.20
CA HIS A 242 -7.25 23.22 -29.47
C HIS A 242 -7.29 23.96 -30.82
N SER A 243 -6.28 23.80 -31.69
CA SER A 243 -6.23 24.51 -32.97
C SER A 243 -7.36 24.13 -33.93
N LEU A 244 -7.77 22.86 -33.92
CA LEU A 244 -8.82 22.32 -34.79
C LEU A 244 -10.18 23.00 -34.53
N PRO A 245 -10.77 22.94 -33.32
CA PRO A 245 -12.06 23.57 -33.06
C PRO A 245 -12.01 25.10 -33.28
N ILE A 246 -10.87 25.74 -32.97
CA ILE A 246 -10.67 27.16 -33.18
C ILE A 246 -10.65 27.52 -34.68
N SER A 247 -9.89 26.80 -35.49
CA SER A 247 -9.82 27.02 -36.95
C SER A 247 -11.21 26.90 -37.60
N VAL A 248 -11.96 25.87 -37.18
CA VAL A 248 -13.33 25.63 -37.65
C VAL A 248 -14.27 26.76 -37.21
N ASN A 249 -14.15 27.27 -35.98
CA ASN A 249 -14.96 28.38 -35.51
C ASN A 249 -14.68 29.68 -36.29
N ILE A 250 -13.41 30.00 -36.55
CA ILE A 250 -13.02 31.17 -37.35
C ILE A 250 -13.60 31.05 -38.76
N LEU A 251 -13.50 29.88 -39.39
CA LEU A 251 -14.07 29.62 -40.72
C LEU A 251 -15.61 29.77 -40.73
N TYR A 252 -16.31 29.20 -39.75
CA TYR A 252 -17.76 29.30 -39.67
C TYR A 252 -18.24 30.72 -39.39
N ASN A 253 -17.57 31.47 -38.51
CA ASN A 253 -17.90 32.87 -38.27
C ASN A 253 -17.68 33.72 -39.52
N ALA A 254 -16.59 33.49 -40.26
CA ALA A 254 -16.34 34.18 -41.53
C ALA A 254 -17.43 33.87 -42.57
N LEU A 255 -17.85 32.60 -42.69
CA LEU A 255 -18.92 32.19 -43.60
C LEU A 255 -20.27 32.77 -43.18
N LEU A 256 -20.58 32.77 -41.88
CA LEU A 256 -21.81 33.35 -41.34
C LEU A 256 -21.90 34.84 -41.66
N LYS A 257 -20.82 35.59 -41.45
CA LYS A 257 -20.75 37.02 -41.78
C LYS A 257 -20.92 37.29 -43.27
N LYS A 258 -20.34 36.43 -44.12
CA LYS A 258 -20.55 36.49 -45.57
C LYS A 258 -22.03 36.31 -45.94
N LEU A 259 -22.67 35.26 -45.41
CA LEU A 259 -24.08 34.98 -45.71
C LEU A 259 -25.02 36.09 -45.22
N VAL A 260 -24.75 36.67 -44.05
CA VAL A 260 -25.51 37.82 -43.51
C VAL A 260 -25.30 39.08 -44.37
N ALA A 261 -24.07 39.30 -44.87
CA ALA A 261 -23.79 40.41 -45.77
C ALA A 261 -24.49 40.24 -47.14
N GLU A 262 -24.54 39.02 -47.67
CA GLU A 262 -25.24 38.71 -48.93
C GLU A 262 -26.77 38.83 -48.80
N SER A 263 -27.34 38.56 -47.62
CA SER A 263 -28.78 38.59 -47.41
C SER A 263 -29.38 40.01 -47.36
N ASN A 264 -28.55 41.07 -47.35
CA ASN A 264 -28.97 42.48 -47.31
C ASN A 264 -30.03 42.80 -46.22
N SER A 265 -30.02 42.05 -45.12
CA SER A 265 -30.99 42.21 -44.04
C SER A 265 -30.64 43.42 -43.20
N SER A 266 -31.33 44.55 -43.38
CA SER A 266 -31.07 45.81 -42.66
C SER A 266 -31.26 45.73 -41.13
N LEU A 267 -31.75 44.60 -40.61
CA LEU A 267 -32.04 44.39 -39.19
C LEU A 267 -30.83 43.91 -38.37
N VAL A 268 -29.83 43.30 -39.00
CA VAL A 268 -28.69 42.68 -38.28
C VAL A 268 -27.41 42.99 -39.03
N ARG A 269 -26.45 43.64 -38.35
CA ARG A 269 -25.14 43.88 -38.95
C ARG A 269 -24.29 42.62 -38.86
N PRO A 270 -23.48 42.29 -39.88
CA PRO A 270 -22.58 41.13 -39.83
C PRO A 270 -21.61 41.17 -38.63
N GLU A 271 -21.25 42.35 -38.16
CA GLU A 271 -20.36 42.54 -37.00
C GLU A 271 -20.98 42.11 -35.65
N ASP A 272 -22.32 42.12 -35.56
CA ASP A 272 -23.06 41.81 -34.33
C ASP A 272 -23.35 40.30 -34.18
N VAL A 273 -23.05 39.49 -35.20
CA VAL A 273 -23.29 38.04 -35.21
C VAL A 273 -21.96 37.29 -35.06
N GLY A 274 -21.90 36.37 -34.10
CA GLY A 274 -20.74 35.49 -33.93
C GLY A 274 -21.07 34.26 -33.09
N ILE A 275 -20.43 33.15 -33.44
CA ILE A 275 -20.44 31.90 -32.69
C ILE A 275 -19.23 31.93 -31.77
N SER A 276 -19.47 31.82 -30.46
CA SER A 276 -18.40 31.61 -29.48
C SER A 276 -18.21 30.14 -29.21
N LEU A 277 -16.96 29.72 -29.06
CA LEU A 277 -16.64 28.40 -28.53
C LEU A 277 -16.81 28.43 -27.02
N HIS A 278 -17.73 27.64 -26.50
CA HIS A 278 -17.84 27.40 -25.07
C HIS A 278 -17.35 25.99 -24.77
N GLN A 279 -16.48 25.86 -23.76
CA GLN A 279 -16.09 24.56 -23.27
C GLN A 279 -17.25 23.95 -22.50
N GLN A 280 -17.75 22.81 -22.96
CA GLN A 280 -18.61 21.98 -22.14
C GLN A 280 -17.74 20.97 -21.38
N THR A 281 -17.62 21.15 -20.07
CA THR A 281 -16.98 20.16 -19.19
C THR A 281 -17.87 18.93 -19.10
N PHE A 282 -17.47 17.83 -19.75
CA PHE A 282 -18.09 16.53 -19.51
C PHE A 282 -17.58 15.99 -18.16
N GLU A 283 -18.32 16.24 -17.08
CA GLU A 283 -18.01 15.72 -15.73
C GLU A 283 -17.85 14.19 -15.70
N HIS A 284 -18.52 13.48 -16.63
CA HIS A 284 -18.47 12.01 -16.73
C HIS A 284 -17.19 11.44 -17.36
N PHE A 285 -16.38 12.25 -18.05
CA PHE A 285 -15.12 11.83 -18.70
C PHE A 285 -13.91 12.54 -18.11
N ASN A 286 -13.89 12.76 -16.79
CA ASN A 286 -12.63 13.11 -16.15
C ASN A 286 -11.74 11.84 -16.15
N PRO A 287 -10.68 11.72 -16.98
CA PRO A 287 -9.83 10.52 -16.97
C PRO A 287 -9.27 10.24 -15.56
N HIS A 288 -9.20 11.28 -14.72
CA HIS A 288 -8.87 11.18 -13.31
C HIS A 288 -9.90 10.39 -12.48
N SER A 289 -11.20 10.50 -12.78
CA SER A 289 -12.27 9.82 -12.01
C SER A 289 -12.30 8.31 -12.23
N ALA A 290 -11.80 7.80 -13.36
CA ALA A 290 -11.66 6.36 -13.61
C ALA A 290 -10.26 5.82 -13.28
N PHE A 291 -9.22 6.61 -13.54
CA PHE A 291 -7.82 6.20 -13.33
C PHE A 291 -7.49 6.10 -11.84
N LEU A 292 -7.87 7.08 -11.03
CA LEU A 292 -7.58 7.05 -9.59
C LEU A 292 -8.19 5.87 -8.84
N PRO A 293 -9.49 5.52 -8.97
CA PRO A 293 -10.02 4.33 -8.32
C PRO A 293 -9.43 3.04 -8.88
N PHE A 294 -8.96 3.02 -10.14
CA PHE A 294 -8.21 1.89 -10.68
C PHE A 294 -6.89 1.69 -9.93
N PHE A 295 -6.07 2.74 -9.75
CA PHE A 295 -4.84 2.65 -8.95
C PHE A 295 -5.14 2.30 -7.50
N GLY A 296 -6.17 2.89 -6.89
CA GLY A 296 -6.63 2.52 -5.56
C GLY A 296 -6.95 1.03 -5.45
N ARG A 297 -7.63 0.43 -6.44
CA ARG A 297 -7.93 -1.01 -6.48
C ARG A 297 -6.67 -1.87 -6.65
N VAL A 298 -5.76 -1.47 -7.53
CA VAL A 298 -4.49 -2.17 -7.76
C VAL A 298 -3.64 -2.17 -6.50
N TYR A 299 -3.50 -1.02 -5.82
CA TYR A 299 -2.74 -0.92 -4.58
C TYR A 299 -3.35 -1.75 -3.46
N ASN A 300 -4.68 -1.69 -3.26
CA ASN A 300 -5.37 -2.56 -2.30
C ASN A 300 -5.12 -4.05 -2.59
N SER A 301 -5.14 -4.45 -3.85
CA SER A 301 -4.95 -5.83 -4.28
C SER A 301 -3.52 -6.34 -4.07
N ILE A 302 -2.52 -5.46 -4.02
CA ILE A 302 -1.11 -5.84 -3.84
C ILE A 302 -0.73 -5.80 -2.36
N PHE A 303 -0.98 -4.68 -1.69
CA PHE A 303 -0.44 -4.42 -0.35
C PHE A 303 -1.18 -5.14 0.77
N ILE A 304 -2.50 -5.38 0.66
CA ILE A 304 -3.24 -6.14 1.68
C ILE A 304 -2.79 -7.61 1.70
N PRO A 305 -2.73 -8.34 0.56
CA PRO A 305 -2.20 -9.71 0.58
C PRO A 305 -0.73 -9.77 0.98
N PHE A 306 0.08 -8.80 0.58
CA PHE A 306 1.49 -8.71 0.97
C PHE A 306 1.64 -8.61 2.49
N SER A 307 0.83 -7.77 3.13
CA SER A 307 0.76 -7.63 4.58
C SER A 307 0.37 -8.94 5.28
N VAL A 308 -0.65 -9.63 4.77
CA VAL A 308 -1.08 -10.94 5.30
C VAL A 308 -0.02 -12.04 5.09
N SER A 309 0.79 -11.93 4.04
CA SER A 309 1.87 -12.88 3.77
C SER A 309 2.99 -12.79 4.81
N PHE A 310 3.32 -11.57 5.28
CA PHE A 310 4.31 -11.40 6.35
C PHE A 310 3.86 -12.01 7.68
N ILE A 311 2.58 -11.88 8.04
CA ILE A 311 2.06 -12.52 9.26
C ILE A 311 2.06 -14.04 9.13
N ALA A 312 1.79 -14.57 7.93
CA ALA A 312 1.88 -16.01 7.69
C ALA A 312 3.32 -16.54 7.85
N ALA A 313 4.32 -15.80 7.36
CA ALA A 313 5.73 -16.15 7.53
C ALA A 313 6.18 -16.14 9.01
N PHE A 314 5.61 -15.25 9.82
CA PHE A 314 5.92 -15.14 11.24
C PHE A 314 5.62 -16.42 12.04
N TYR A 315 4.51 -17.10 11.75
CA TYR A 315 4.09 -18.30 12.50
C TYR A 315 5.10 -19.45 12.40
N VAL A 316 5.89 -19.51 11.33
CA VAL A 316 6.91 -20.55 11.11
C VAL A 316 8.16 -20.34 11.97
N LEU A 317 8.44 -19.11 12.41
CA LEU A 317 9.67 -18.77 13.13
C LEU A 317 9.79 -19.47 14.49
N PHE A 318 8.69 -19.59 15.22
CA PHE A 318 8.71 -20.20 16.56
C PHE A 318 8.98 -21.73 16.51
N PRO A 319 8.22 -22.53 15.74
CA PRO A 319 8.50 -23.98 15.63
C PRO A 319 9.87 -24.29 15.02
N THR A 320 10.38 -23.44 14.12
CA THR A 320 11.72 -23.60 13.55
C THR A 320 12.80 -23.32 14.59
N HIS A 321 12.67 -22.26 15.38
CA HIS A 321 13.60 -21.97 16.49
C HIS A 321 13.64 -23.11 17.52
N GLU A 322 12.49 -23.69 17.89
CA GLU A 322 12.44 -24.84 18.79
C GLU A 322 13.02 -26.13 18.20
N ARG A 323 12.96 -26.29 16.88
CA ARG A 323 13.59 -27.42 16.18
C ARG A 323 15.11 -27.29 16.17
N VAL A 324 15.63 -26.10 15.87
CA VAL A 324 17.07 -25.83 15.81
C VAL A 324 17.71 -25.92 17.20
N SER A 325 17.05 -25.37 18.22
CA SER A 325 17.50 -25.44 19.62
C SER A 325 17.31 -26.80 20.28
N LYS A 326 16.75 -27.80 19.57
CA LYS A 326 16.38 -29.13 20.09
C LYS A 326 15.37 -29.11 21.25
N ALA A 327 14.79 -27.95 21.60
CA ALA A 327 13.80 -27.83 22.66
C ALA A 327 12.55 -28.69 22.39
N LYS A 328 12.12 -28.79 21.13
CA LYS A 328 11.00 -29.67 20.73
C LYS A 328 11.30 -31.14 21.03
N LEU A 329 12.53 -31.59 20.76
CA LEU A 329 12.94 -32.97 21.01
C LEU A 329 12.89 -33.30 22.51
N LEU A 330 13.43 -32.40 23.34
CA LEU A 330 13.41 -32.54 24.79
C LEU A 330 11.99 -32.60 25.36
N GLN A 331 11.08 -31.77 24.85
CA GLN A 331 9.67 -31.80 25.24
C GLN A 331 8.99 -33.13 24.86
N LEU A 332 9.30 -33.71 23.70
CA LEU A 332 8.75 -35.00 23.31
C LEU A 332 9.31 -36.15 24.16
N MET A 333 10.60 -36.11 24.51
CA MET A 333 11.25 -37.09 25.39
C MET A 333 10.70 -37.08 26.83
N THR A 334 10.18 -35.94 27.30
CA THR A 334 9.52 -35.82 28.62
C THR A 334 8.06 -36.30 28.63
N GLY A 335 7.58 -36.92 27.54
CA GLY A 335 6.23 -37.48 27.46
C GLY A 335 5.15 -36.47 27.09
N LEU A 336 5.50 -35.37 26.42
CA LEU A 336 4.52 -34.49 25.77
C LEU A 336 4.03 -35.13 24.48
N SER A 337 2.70 -35.21 24.28
CA SER A 337 2.16 -35.70 23.02
C SER A 337 2.41 -34.69 21.88
N ILE A 338 2.77 -35.19 20.69
CA ILE A 338 2.97 -34.37 19.49
C ILE A 338 1.71 -33.56 19.10
N ARG A 339 0.51 -34.10 19.34
CA ARG A 339 -0.77 -33.44 19.04
C ARG A 339 -0.97 -32.20 19.90
N LEU A 340 -0.74 -32.29 21.22
CA LEU A 340 -0.86 -31.15 22.13
C LEU A 340 0.13 -30.02 21.79
N TYR A 341 1.33 -30.36 21.33
CA TYR A 341 2.32 -29.38 20.88
C TYR A 341 1.81 -28.55 19.69
N TRP A 342 1.29 -29.21 18.65
CA TRP A 342 0.75 -28.49 17.48
C TRP A 342 -0.53 -27.74 17.81
N LEU A 343 -1.39 -28.31 18.66
CA LEU A 343 -2.62 -27.65 19.11
C LEU A 343 -2.33 -26.36 19.90
N SER A 344 -1.36 -26.40 20.83
CA SER A 344 -0.99 -25.19 21.58
C SER A 344 -0.41 -24.11 20.67
N ASN A 345 0.36 -24.52 19.65
CA ASN A 345 0.88 -23.58 18.67
C ASN A 345 -0.27 -22.96 17.85
N PHE A 346 -1.15 -23.78 17.30
CA PHE A 346 -2.30 -23.33 16.52
C PHE A 346 -3.20 -22.35 17.29
N ILE A 347 -3.55 -22.66 18.54
CA ILE A 347 -4.40 -21.78 19.37
C ILE A 347 -3.76 -20.40 19.54
N PHE A 348 -2.45 -20.37 19.80
CA PHE A 348 -1.73 -19.12 19.99
C PHE A 348 -1.59 -18.32 18.69
N ASP A 349 -1.29 -18.99 17.57
CA ASP A 349 -1.19 -18.35 16.25
C ASP A 349 -2.52 -17.78 15.80
N TYR A 350 -3.61 -18.52 16.04
CA TYR A 350 -4.96 -18.07 15.74
C TYR A 350 -5.38 -16.87 16.60
N ALA A 351 -5.01 -16.86 17.89
CA ALA A 351 -5.26 -15.69 18.74
C ALA A 351 -4.50 -14.44 18.25
N LEU A 352 -3.24 -14.61 17.81
CA LEU A 352 -2.46 -13.52 17.19
C LEU A 352 -3.04 -13.07 15.85
N TYR A 353 -3.55 -14.01 15.05
CA TYR A 353 -4.24 -13.71 13.80
C TYR A 353 -5.48 -12.83 14.05
N LEU A 354 -6.34 -13.22 15.00
CA LEU A 354 -7.51 -12.43 15.38
C LEU A 354 -7.14 -11.03 15.89
N LEU A 355 -6.09 -10.94 16.71
CA LEU A 355 -5.59 -9.64 17.18
C LEU A 355 -5.15 -8.76 16.01
N TYR A 356 -4.38 -9.32 15.07
CA TYR A 356 -3.92 -8.61 13.88
C TYR A 356 -5.08 -8.11 13.00
N PHE A 357 -6.05 -8.98 12.68
CA PHE A 357 -7.22 -8.60 11.89
C PHE A 357 -8.08 -7.54 12.60
N SER A 358 -8.24 -7.64 13.92
CA SER A 358 -8.92 -6.62 14.72
C SER A 358 -8.20 -5.27 14.63
N THR A 359 -6.87 -5.25 14.77
CA THR A 359 -6.09 -4.00 14.64
C THR A 359 -6.16 -3.40 13.23
N MET A 360 -6.09 -4.23 12.18
CA MET A 360 -6.25 -3.79 10.79
C MET A 360 -7.63 -3.16 10.60
N PHE A 361 -8.70 -3.84 11.04
CA PHE A 361 -10.06 -3.35 10.92
C PHE A 361 -10.26 -2.02 11.67
N LEU A 362 -9.71 -1.89 12.88
CA LEU A 362 -9.73 -0.63 13.64
C LEU A 362 -9.04 0.51 12.89
N VAL A 363 -7.89 0.26 12.25
CA VAL A 363 -7.20 1.27 11.45
C VAL A 363 -8.05 1.73 10.26
N PHE A 364 -8.71 0.80 9.56
CA PHE A 364 -9.66 1.13 8.49
C PHE A 364 -10.85 1.95 9.00
N LEU A 365 -11.41 1.59 10.16
CA LEU A 365 -12.51 2.34 10.78
C LEU A 365 -12.11 3.76 11.18
N ILE A 366 -10.93 3.91 11.81
CA ILE A 366 -10.41 5.23 12.20
C ILE A 366 -10.20 6.07 10.94
N TRP A 367 -9.63 5.49 9.88
CA TRP A 367 -9.42 6.19 8.62
C TRP A 367 -10.75 6.62 7.97
N ASP A 368 -11.74 5.73 7.86
CA ASP A 368 -13.06 6.06 7.30
C ASP A 368 -13.75 7.19 8.09
N ARG A 369 -13.62 7.19 9.42
CA ARG A 369 -14.17 8.23 10.29
C ARG A 369 -13.45 9.57 10.16
N VAL A 370 -12.12 9.57 10.06
CA VAL A 370 -11.31 10.79 9.95
C VAL A 370 -11.56 11.48 8.62
N PHE A 371 -11.66 10.73 7.53
CA PHE A 371 -11.78 11.29 6.18
C PHE A 371 -13.22 11.42 5.66
N GLN A 372 -14.21 10.98 6.44
CA GLN A 372 -15.65 11.12 6.13
C GLN A 372 -16.04 10.60 4.73
N TYR A 373 -15.36 9.59 4.20
CA TYR A 373 -15.67 9.03 2.88
C TYR A 373 -16.99 8.26 2.83
N GLY A 374 -17.58 7.92 3.99
CA GLY A 374 -18.91 7.33 4.08
C GLY A 374 -19.00 5.93 3.45
N LEU A 375 -17.88 5.21 3.33
CA LEU A 375 -17.82 3.92 2.63
C LEU A 375 -18.44 2.78 3.43
N TYR A 376 -18.38 2.83 4.77
CA TYR A 376 -18.86 1.75 5.64
C TYR A 376 -19.97 2.18 6.61
N PHE A 377 -19.99 3.46 6.97
CA PHE A 377 -21.11 4.10 7.66
C PHE A 377 -21.67 5.19 6.74
N SER A 378 -22.18 4.82 5.57
CA SER A 378 -23.18 5.68 4.95
C SER A 378 -24.33 5.80 5.95
N THR A 379 -24.49 7.02 6.43
CA THR A 379 -25.44 7.44 7.42
C THR A 379 -26.85 7.01 7.02
N ILE A 380 -27.43 6.08 7.79
CA ILE A 380 -28.89 5.88 7.92
C ILE A 380 -29.62 7.21 8.24
N SER A 381 -28.89 8.25 8.69
CA SER A 381 -29.45 9.58 8.92
C SER A 381 -29.62 10.44 7.66
N SER A 382 -29.05 10.09 6.50
CA SER A 382 -29.28 10.87 5.26
C SER A 382 -30.62 10.58 4.58
N THR A 383 -31.26 9.45 4.92
CA THR A 383 -32.59 9.09 4.41
C THR A 383 -33.76 9.77 5.15
N SER A 384 -33.52 10.47 6.26
CA SER A 384 -34.58 11.25 6.94
C SER A 384 -34.61 12.72 6.57
N GLU A 385 -33.55 13.28 5.98
CA GLU A 385 -33.50 14.70 5.59
C GLU A 385 -33.95 14.96 4.15
N SER A 386 -33.97 13.95 3.29
CA SER A 386 -34.41 14.09 1.89
C SER A 386 -35.93 14.03 1.68
N THR A 387 -36.73 13.78 2.72
CA THR A 387 -38.19 13.75 2.65
C THR A 387 -38.89 15.08 2.99
N HIS A 388 -38.15 16.13 3.36
CA HIS A 388 -38.77 17.40 3.80
C HIS A 388 -38.52 18.63 2.90
N THR A 389 -37.86 18.48 1.75
CA THR A 389 -37.56 19.60 0.83
C THR A 389 -38.13 19.45 -0.57
N PHE A 390 -39.33 18.86 -0.68
CA PHE A 390 -40.19 18.99 -1.86
C PHE A 390 -41.45 19.78 -1.51
N THR A 391 -41.31 21.09 -1.30
CA THR A 391 -42.45 22.01 -1.37
C THR A 391 -42.03 23.34 -1.99
N THR A 392 -42.70 23.65 -3.10
CA THR A 392 -43.01 24.97 -3.69
C THR A 392 -41.86 25.77 -4.33
N CYS A 393 -41.72 25.63 -5.66
CA CYS A 393 -41.36 26.76 -6.53
C CYS A 393 -42.65 27.55 -6.83
N PRO A 394 -42.70 28.87 -6.58
CA PRO A 394 -43.70 29.72 -7.21
C PRO A 394 -43.25 30.06 -8.64
N LEU A 395 -44.16 29.87 -9.59
CA LEU A 395 -44.12 30.50 -10.89
C LEU A 395 -44.47 31.97 -10.70
N ASP A 396 -43.60 32.86 -11.16
CA ASP A 396 -43.94 34.19 -11.66
C ASP A 396 -43.06 34.49 -12.88
#